data_AF-A0A852W2E8-F1
#
_entry.id   AF-A0A852W2E8-F1
#
_cell.length_a   1.000
_cell.length_b   1.000
_cell.length_c   1.000
_cell.angle_alpha   90.00
_cell.angle_beta   90.00
_cell.angle_gamma   90.00
#
_symmetry.space_group_name_H-M   'P 1'
#
loop_
_entity.id
_entity.type
_entity.pdbx_description
1 polymer ?
#
loop_
_entity_poly.entity_id
_entity_poly.type
_entity_poly.pdbx_seq_one_letter_code
_entity_poly.pdbx_strand_id
1 'polypeptide(L)'
;MTGDERERLLTTRRPRAVRLHHPEHGTAWLRDQRPLNPAALGRMLDPGSGFGVADYLRRINGCAFLWADPARLRRLHALPRYADTEHVVLTVDTASLLAAHGDRALVTRINSGAALFARGRRGPDTFLPVDRVPSSWRPVEVAVPGGVRDLLAHLVDTPAVPERSG
;
A
#
# COMPACT_ATOMS: atom_id res chain seq x y z
N MET A 1 -14.07 2.15 -16.68
CA MET A 1 -13.35 0.90 -16.42
C MET A 1 -14.34 -0.25 -16.49
N THR A 2 -14.03 -1.31 -17.24
CA THR A 2 -14.90 -2.50 -17.33
C THR A 2 -14.68 -3.44 -16.14
N GLY A 3 -15.59 -4.40 -15.92
CA GLY A 3 -15.43 -5.42 -14.89
C GLY A 3 -14.14 -6.24 -15.04
N ASP A 4 -13.85 -6.68 -16.27
CA ASP A 4 -12.65 -7.46 -16.57
C ASP A 4 -11.36 -6.67 -16.37
N GLU A 5 -11.36 -5.38 -16.73
CA GLU A 5 -10.22 -4.50 -16.49
C GLU A 5 -9.96 -4.34 -14.99
N ARG A 6 -11.01 -4.16 -14.20
CA ARG A 6 -10.92 -4.10 -12.75
C ARG A 6 -10.36 -5.40 -12.17
N GLU A 7 -10.88 -6.55 -12.60
CA GLU A 7 -10.42 -7.85 -12.10
C GLU A 7 -8.96 -8.10 -12.43
N ARG A 8 -8.51 -7.76 -13.65
CA ARG A 8 -7.09 -7.82 -14.02
C ARG A 8 -6.23 -6.92 -13.12
N LEU A 9 -6.64 -5.67 -12.90
CA LEU A 9 -5.88 -4.73 -12.06
C LEU A 9 -5.78 -5.18 -10.60
N LEU A 10 -6.78 -5.92 -10.11
CA LEU A 10 -6.78 -6.48 -8.77
C LEU A 10 -5.90 -7.73 -8.67
N THR A 11 -5.90 -8.60 -9.68
CA THR A 11 -5.25 -9.92 -9.59
C THR A 11 -3.85 -9.99 -10.18
N THR A 12 -3.42 -8.97 -10.91
CA THR A 12 -2.13 -8.96 -11.61
C THR A 12 -1.19 -7.89 -11.07
N ARG A 13 0.12 -8.17 -11.19
CA ARG A 13 1.16 -7.18 -10.91
C ARG A 13 1.11 -6.09 -11.97
N ARG A 14 1.17 -4.82 -11.55
CA ARG A 14 1.38 -3.68 -12.45
C ARG A 14 2.89 -3.45 -12.70
N PRO A 15 3.46 -3.77 -13.88
CA PRO A 15 4.88 -3.50 -14.16
C PRO A 15 5.17 -2.01 -14.39
N ARG A 16 4.15 -1.23 -14.74
CA ARG A 16 4.18 0.22 -14.97
C ARG A 16 2.96 0.85 -14.31
N ALA A 17 2.99 2.17 -14.13
CA ALA A 17 1.83 2.91 -13.67
C ALA A 17 0.69 2.79 -14.68
N VAL A 18 -0.55 2.73 -14.18
CA VAL A 18 -1.76 2.63 -15.00
C VAL A 18 -2.58 3.89 -14.79
N ARG A 19 -2.93 4.56 -15.89
CA ARG A 19 -3.83 5.71 -15.87
C ARG A 19 -5.27 5.20 -15.82
N LEU A 20 -6.03 5.65 -14.83
CA LEU A 20 -7.46 5.44 -14.72
C LEU A 20 -8.19 6.72 -15.09
N HIS A 21 -9.34 6.59 -15.75
CA HIS A 21 -10.25 7.68 -16.02
C HIS A 21 -11.64 7.36 -15.43
N HIS A 22 -12.19 8.33 -14.72
CA HIS A 22 -13.56 8.33 -14.22
C HIS A 22 -14.29 9.56 -14.80
N PRO A 23 -15.52 9.39 -15.31
CA PRO A 23 -16.27 10.51 -15.91
C PRO A 23 -16.49 11.66 -14.92
N GLU A 24 -16.70 11.36 -13.64
CA GLU A 24 -16.98 12.37 -12.61
C GLU A 24 -15.76 12.77 -11.77
N HIS A 25 -14.76 11.88 -11.64
CA HIS A 25 -13.62 12.08 -10.71
C HIS A 25 -12.31 12.35 -11.46
N GLY A 26 -12.35 12.48 -12.78
CA GLY A 26 -11.21 12.82 -13.61
C GLY A 26 -10.21 11.68 -13.79
N THR A 27 -8.92 12.00 -13.74
CA THR A 27 -7.84 11.04 -13.98
C THR A 27 -7.13 10.72 -12.68
N ALA A 28 -6.85 9.43 -12.44
CA ALA A 28 -5.98 8.98 -11.36
C ALA A 28 -4.87 8.05 -11.90
N TRP A 29 -3.77 7.94 -11.16
CA TRP A 29 -2.68 7.03 -11.51
C TRP A 29 -2.54 5.93 -10.45
N LEU A 30 -2.70 4.67 -10.86
CA LEU A 30 -2.27 3.53 -10.06
C LEU A 30 -0.76 3.37 -10.22
N ARG A 31 -0.03 3.39 -9.10
CA ARG A 31 1.41 3.19 -9.12
C ARG A 31 1.79 1.77 -9.56
N ASP A 32 2.99 1.68 -10.15
CA ASP A 32 3.63 0.41 -10.46
C ASP A 32 3.95 -0.41 -9.21
N GLN A 33 4.16 -1.71 -9.42
CA GLN A 33 4.63 -2.69 -8.44
C GLN A 33 5.95 -3.30 -8.93
N ARG A 34 6.88 -2.46 -9.41
CA ARG A 34 8.20 -2.91 -9.89
C ARG A 34 8.91 -3.86 -8.89
N PRO A 35 8.94 -3.58 -7.57
CA PRO A 35 9.58 -4.43 -6.57
C PRO A 35 8.91 -5.80 -6.33
N LEU A 36 7.70 -6.03 -6.84
CA LEU A 36 6.99 -7.28 -6.65
C LEU A 36 7.30 -8.24 -7.80
N ASN A 37 8.08 -9.29 -7.55
CA ASN A 37 8.27 -10.38 -8.50
C ASN A 37 7.27 -11.52 -8.19
N PRO A 38 6.33 -11.89 -9.08
CA PRO A 38 5.31 -12.88 -8.80
C PRO A 38 5.85 -14.28 -8.50
N ALA A 39 6.94 -14.68 -9.16
CA ALA A 39 7.59 -15.98 -8.90
C ALA A 39 8.27 -16.00 -7.52
N ALA A 40 8.90 -14.89 -7.12
CA ALA A 40 9.46 -14.75 -5.78
C ALA A 40 8.35 -14.72 -4.72
N LEU A 41 7.26 -14.00 -4.97
CA LEU A 41 6.08 -14.00 -4.11
C LEU A 41 5.52 -15.42 -3.94
N GLY A 42 5.37 -16.19 -5.02
CA GLY A 42 4.93 -17.58 -4.98
C GLY A 42 5.73 -18.46 -4.02
N ARG A 43 7.06 -18.27 -3.96
CA ARG A 43 7.94 -18.99 -3.02
C ARG A 43 7.83 -18.49 -1.57
N MET A 44 7.37 -17.26 -1.35
CA MET A 44 7.16 -16.70 -0.01
C MET A 44 5.78 -17.02 0.55
N LEU A 45 4.82 -17.38 -0.31
CA LEU A 45 3.47 -17.72 0.13
C LEU A 45 3.48 -19.00 0.95
N ASP A 46 2.68 -19.01 2.02
CA ASP A 46 2.53 -20.19 2.84
C ASP A 46 1.75 -21.28 2.10
N PRO A 47 2.37 -22.42 1.74
CA PRO A 47 1.74 -23.42 0.87
C PRO A 47 0.50 -24.08 1.50
N GLY A 48 0.37 -24.05 2.83
CA GLY A 48 -0.79 -24.60 3.55
C GLY A 48 -1.98 -23.64 3.66
N SER A 49 -1.82 -22.37 3.27
CA SER A 49 -2.86 -21.34 3.50
C SER A 49 -3.97 -21.30 2.45
N GLY A 50 -3.80 -21.98 1.32
CA GLY A 50 -4.69 -21.84 0.15
C GLY A 50 -4.63 -20.46 -0.51
N PHE A 51 -3.72 -19.58 -0.07
CA PHE A 51 -3.62 -18.19 -0.50
C PHE A 51 -2.62 -18.06 -1.64
N GLY A 52 -3.11 -17.95 -2.87
CA GLY A 52 -2.27 -17.89 -4.07
C GLY A 52 -1.70 -16.50 -4.37
N VAL A 53 -0.89 -16.42 -5.43
CA VAL A 53 -0.32 -15.14 -5.90
C VAL A 53 -1.43 -14.14 -6.29
N ALA A 54 -2.47 -14.60 -6.98
CA ALA A 54 -3.60 -13.76 -7.38
C ALA A 54 -4.39 -13.26 -6.16
N ASP A 55 -4.54 -14.07 -5.11
CA ASP A 55 -5.25 -13.68 -3.87
C ASP A 55 -4.47 -12.67 -3.07
N TYR A 56 -3.15 -12.85 -2.98
CA TYR A 56 -2.27 -11.87 -2.37
C TYR A 56 -2.27 -10.55 -3.15
N LEU A 57 -2.20 -10.60 -4.48
CA LEU A 57 -2.30 -9.42 -5.33
C LEU A 57 -3.66 -8.73 -5.15
N ARG A 58 -4.76 -9.49 -5.14
CA ARG A 58 -6.10 -8.94 -4.89
C ARG A 58 -6.18 -8.25 -3.54
N ARG A 59 -5.59 -8.85 -2.50
CA ARG A 59 -5.52 -8.25 -1.16
C ARG A 59 -4.82 -6.90 -1.18
N ILE A 60 -3.59 -6.83 -1.72
CA ILE A 60 -2.85 -5.56 -1.70
C ILE A 60 -3.45 -4.54 -2.67
N ASN A 61 -3.92 -4.96 -3.84
CA ASN A 61 -4.47 -4.05 -4.85
C ASN A 61 -5.84 -3.48 -4.45
N GLY A 62 -6.53 -4.12 -3.51
CA GLY A 62 -7.78 -3.64 -2.93
C GLY A 62 -7.60 -2.72 -1.72
N CYS A 63 -6.37 -2.41 -1.28
CA CYS A 63 -6.11 -1.58 -0.10
C CYS A 63 -5.54 -0.20 -0.47
N ALA A 64 -5.85 0.80 0.35
CA ALA A 64 -4.99 1.97 0.51
C ALA A 64 -3.92 1.66 1.56
N PHE A 65 -2.68 2.10 1.32
CA PHE A 65 -1.56 1.89 2.26
C PHE A 65 -1.02 3.22 2.76
N LEU A 66 -0.75 3.28 4.06
CA LEU A 66 -0.08 4.38 4.72
C LEU A 66 1.18 3.85 5.40
N TRP A 67 2.26 4.62 5.34
CA TRP A 67 3.48 4.32 6.09
C TRP A 67 3.25 4.62 7.57
N ALA A 68 3.49 3.66 8.45
CA ALA A 68 3.40 3.85 9.89
C ALA A 68 4.59 4.64 10.47
N ASP A 69 5.68 4.78 9.70
CA ASP A 69 6.89 5.52 10.07
C ASP A 69 7.29 6.48 8.94
N PRO A 70 7.23 7.80 9.16
CA PRO A 70 7.58 8.79 8.14
C PRO A 70 9.06 8.73 7.73
N ALA A 71 9.96 8.23 8.58
CA ALA A 71 11.37 8.06 8.22
C ALA A 71 11.56 7.01 7.12
N ARG A 72 10.71 5.97 7.07
CA ARG A 72 10.74 4.96 5.99
C ARG A 72 10.28 5.54 4.66
N LEU A 73 9.26 6.39 4.67
CA LEU A 73 8.81 7.12 3.49
C LEU A 73 9.94 8.01 2.95
N ARG A 74 10.59 8.81 3.81
CA ARG A 74 11.74 9.65 3.41
C ARG A 74 12.88 8.83 2.77
N ARG A 75 13.23 7.67 3.33
CA ARG A 75 14.23 6.76 2.74
C ARG A 75 13.81 6.24 1.37
N LEU A 76 12.52 5.94 1.18
CA LEU A 76 11.99 5.54 -0.12
C LEU A 76 12.12 6.68 -1.15
N HIS A 77 11.75 7.91 -0.77
CA HIS A 77 11.85 9.08 -1.65
C HIS A 77 13.28 9.44 -2.03
N ALA A 78 14.25 9.19 -1.16
CA ALA A 78 15.67 9.42 -1.44
C ALA A 78 16.26 8.46 -2.51
N LEU A 79 15.51 7.47 -2.98
CA LEU A 79 16.00 6.57 -4.03
C LEU A 79 16.07 7.28 -5.39
N PRO A 80 17.13 7.08 -6.19
CA PRO A 80 17.33 7.80 -7.46
C PRO A 80 16.14 7.74 -8.43
N ARG A 81 15.41 6.62 -8.44
CA ARG A 81 14.22 6.44 -9.30
C ARG A 81 13.04 7.35 -8.98
N TYR A 82 13.09 8.13 -7.91
CA TYR A 82 12.08 9.13 -7.53
C TYR A 82 12.64 10.56 -7.53
N ALA A 83 13.91 10.76 -7.92
CA ALA A 83 14.53 12.09 -7.94
C ALA A 83 13.78 13.07 -8.87
N ASP A 84 13.24 12.57 -9.98
CA ASP A 84 12.57 13.39 -11.01
C ASP A 84 11.04 13.40 -10.86
N THR A 85 10.49 13.01 -9.71
CA THR A 85 9.04 12.97 -9.48
C THR A 85 8.67 13.80 -8.28
N GLU A 86 7.81 14.81 -8.48
CA GLU A 86 7.22 15.55 -7.38
C GLU A 86 6.19 14.66 -6.65
N HIS A 87 6.26 14.67 -5.32
CA HIS A 87 5.41 13.85 -4.48
C HIS A 87 4.82 14.70 -3.35
N VAL A 88 3.49 14.75 -3.30
CA VAL A 88 2.76 15.26 -2.14
C VAL A 88 2.69 14.13 -1.10
N VAL A 89 3.20 14.40 0.10
CA VAL A 89 3.13 13.47 1.23
C VAL A 89 1.93 13.86 2.08
N LEU A 90 0.92 13.02 2.26
CA LEU A 90 -0.20 13.35 3.15
C LEU A 90 0.03 12.70 4.52
N THR A 91 -0.01 13.48 5.58
CA THR A 91 0.11 12.96 6.95
C THR A 91 -1.24 13.00 7.63
N VAL A 92 -1.65 11.86 8.19
CA VAL A 92 -2.93 11.71 8.88
C VAL A 92 -2.75 11.41 10.35
N ASP A 93 -3.72 11.85 11.16
CA ASP A 93 -3.86 11.42 12.54
C ASP A 93 -4.24 9.94 12.56
N THR A 94 -3.35 9.14 13.15
CA THR A 94 -3.55 7.69 13.19
C THR A 94 -4.71 7.33 14.11
N ALA A 95 -4.93 8.06 15.21
CA ALA A 95 -6.03 7.78 16.14
C ALA A 95 -7.39 8.00 15.47
N SER A 96 -7.57 9.13 14.79
CA SER A 96 -8.76 9.49 14.01
C SER A 96 -9.02 8.49 12.89
N LEU A 97 -7.99 8.11 12.12
CA LEU A 97 -8.10 7.09 11.08
C LEU A 97 -8.58 5.74 11.63
N LEU A 98 -8.00 5.29 12.76
CA LEU A 98 -8.36 4.03 13.40
C LEU A 98 -9.72 4.09 14.09
N ALA A 99 -10.14 5.24 14.60
CA ALA A 99 -11.49 5.41 15.12
C ALA A 99 -12.55 5.24 14.02
N ALA A 100 -12.26 5.72 12.80
CA ALA A 100 -13.18 5.62 11.66
C ALA A 100 -13.11 4.28 10.91
N HIS A 101 -11.97 3.60 10.90
CA HIS A 101 -11.73 2.41 10.04
C HIS A 101 -11.08 1.23 10.75
N GLY A 102 -10.93 1.25 12.08
CA GLY A 102 -10.18 0.25 12.84
C GLY A 102 -10.72 -1.17 12.72
N ASP A 103 -12.02 -1.32 12.47
CA ASP A 103 -12.70 -2.60 12.24
C ASP A 103 -12.20 -3.33 10.99
N ARG A 104 -11.80 -2.59 9.96
CA ARG A 104 -11.28 -3.10 8.69
C ARG A 104 -9.79 -2.86 8.50
N ALA A 105 -9.18 -1.97 9.29
CA ALA A 105 -7.77 -1.65 9.18
C ALA A 105 -6.90 -2.86 9.52
N LEU A 106 -5.87 -3.05 8.72
CA LEU A 106 -4.90 -4.12 8.87
C LEU A 106 -3.50 -3.51 9.03
N VAL A 107 -2.62 -4.24 9.69
CA VAL A 107 -1.24 -3.84 9.95
C VAL A 107 -0.29 -4.89 9.40
N THR A 108 0.78 -4.44 8.76
CA THR A 108 1.84 -5.30 8.23
C THR A 108 3.19 -4.96 8.89
N ARG A 109 4.07 -5.95 9.03
CA ARG A 109 5.47 -5.76 9.52
C ARG A 109 6.48 -5.52 8.41
N ILE A 110 6.03 -5.57 7.17
CA ILE A 110 6.88 -5.58 5.98
C ILE A 110 6.24 -4.69 4.93
N ASN A 111 7.01 -4.24 3.95
CA ASN A 111 6.41 -3.68 2.75
C ASN A 111 5.69 -4.81 1.99
N SER A 112 4.35 -4.82 2.06
CA SER A 112 3.53 -5.89 1.50
C SER A 112 3.57 -5.91 -0.03
N GLY A 113 3.82 -4.76 -0.65
CA GLY A 113 3.95 -4.57 -2.11
C GLY A 113 5.34 -4.83 -2.69
N ALA A 114 6.32 -5.27 -1.89
CA ALA A 114 7.67 -5.57 -2.36
C ALA A 114 8.05 -7.02 -2.07
N ALA A 115 8.46 -7.78 -3.09
CA ALA A 115 8.89 -9.18 -2.99
C ALA A 115 10.34 -9.34 -3.47
N LEU A 116 11.20 -8.39 -3.13
CA LEU A 116 12.62 -8.35 -3.57
C LEU A 116 13.53 -9.27 -2.75
N PHE A 117 13.23 -9.43 -1.46
CA PHE A 117 13.99 -10.28 -0.55
C PHE A 117 13.08 -11.35 0.02
N ALA A 118 13.54 -12.60 0.08
CA ALA A 118 12.84 -13.73 0.71
C ALA A 118 12.84 -13.62 2.24
N ARG A 119 12.45 -12.44 2.75
CA ARG A 119 12.31 -12.18 4.18
C ARG A 119 10.86 -12.41 4.57
N GLY A 120 10.64 -13.49 5.33
CA GLY A 120 9.36 -13.82 5.93
C GLY A 120 8.40 -14.55 4.99
N ARG A 121 7.51 -15.34 5.58
CA ARG A 121 6.36 -15.92 4.89
C ARG A 121 5.33 -14.84 4.59
N ARG A 122 4.61 -15.00 3.49
CA ARG A 122 3.51 -14.14 3.06
C ARG A 122 2.23 -14.96 2.99
N GLY A 123 1.11 -14.29 3.20
CA GLY A 123 -0.20 -14.95 3.27
C GLY A 123 -1.19 -14.11 4.08
N PRO A 124 -2.30 -14.73 4.52
CA PRO A 124 -3.30 -14.05 5.34
C PRO A 124 -2.69 -13.33 6.55
N ASP A 125 -1.79 -14.00 7.27
CA ASP A 125 -1.13 -13.49 8.49
C ASP A 125 -0.11 -12.36 8.25
N THR A 126 0.13 -12.00 6.99
CA THR A 126 0.86 -10.76 6.67
C THR A 126 0.09 -9.52 7.11
N PHE A 127 -1.24 -9.63 7.19
CA PHE A 127 -2.17 -8.55 7.49
C PHE A 127 -2.95 -8.89 8.75
N LEU A 128 -2.58 -8.28 9.88
CA LEU A 128 -3.33 -8.50 11.13
C LEU A 128 -4.29 -7.35 11.40
N PRO A 129 -5.51 -7.63 11.89
CA PRO A 129 -6.34 -6.63 12.54
C PRO A 129 -5.57 -5.89 13.64
N VAL A 130 -5.86 -4.61 13.83
CA VAL A 130 -5.15 -3.73 14.77
C VAL A 130 -5.12 -4.30 16.20
N ASP A 131 -6.24 -4.86 16.65
CA ASP A 131 -6.42 -5.46 17.98
C ASP A 131 -5.65 -6.78 18.17
N ARG A 132 -5.19 -7.40 17.07
CA ARG A 132 -4.40 -8.65 17.09
C ARG A 132 -2.92 -8.42 16.88
N VAL A 133 -2.46 -7.17 16.73
CA VAL A 133 -1.05 -6.87 16.56
C VAL A 133 -0.31 -7.07 17.88
N PRO A 134 0.66 -7.99 17.94
CA PRO A 134 1.54 -8.13 19.11
C PRO A 134 2.30 -6.83 19.39
N SER A 135 2.41 -6.46 20.67
CA SER A 135 3.10 -5.26 21.13
C SER A 135 4.58 -5.18 20.73
N SER A 136 5.19 -6.33 20.43
CA SER A 136 6.57 -6.43 19.94
C SER A 136 6.73 -5.98 18.48
N TRP A 137 5.66 -5.86 17.71
CA TRP A 137 5.75 -5.42 16.32
C TRP A 137 6.13 -3.96 16.25
N ARG A 138 6.91 -3.65 15.22
CA ARG A 138 6.99 -2.30 14.67
C ARG A 138 6.21 -2.31 13.36
N PRO A 139 4.96 -1.79 13.35
CA PRO A 139 4.19 -1.64 12.13
C PRO A 139 5.00 -0.94 11.05
N VAL A 140 4.84 -1.41 9.81
CA VAL A 140 5.46 -0.79 8.64
C VAL A 140 4.40 -0.10 7.80
N GLU A 141 3.27 -0.77 7.60
CA GLU A 141 2.14 -0.24 6.85
C GLU A 141 0.86 -0.40 7.64
N VAL A 142 0.00 0.60 7.54
CA VAL A 142 -1.44 0.48 7.81
C VAL A 142 -2.11 0.31 6.45
N ALA A 143 -2.91 -0.76 6.32
CA ALA A 143 -3.63 -1.10 5.10
C ALA A 143 -5.14 -0.99 5.36
N VAL A 144 -5.85 -0.23 4.54
CA VAL A 144 -7.29 -0.05 4.65
C VAL A 144 -7.97 -0.66 3.42
N PRO A 145 -8.57 -1.87 3.53
CA PRO A 145 -9.33 -2.49 2.45
C PRO A 145 -10.47 -1.60 1.99
N GLY A 146 -10.62 -1.43 0.68
CA GLY A 146 -11.62 -0.54 0.07
C GLY A 146 -11.25 0.95 0.09
N GLY A 147 -10.09 1.30 0.67
CA GLY A 147 -9.57 2.66 0.72
C GLY A 147 -10.12 3.53 1.84
N VAL A 148 -9.63 4.77 1.91
CA VAL A 148 -9.98 5.81 2.90
C VAL A 148 -10.71 6.92 2.15
N ARG A 149 -12.05 6.94 2.18
CA ARG A 149 -12.86 7.87 1.35
C ARG A 149 -12.97 9.26 1.96
N ASP A 150 -12.80 9.33 3.27
CA ASP A 150 -12.84 10.46 4.18
C ASP A 150 -11.41 10.90 4.59
N LEU A 151 -10.41 10.62 3.74
CA LEU A 151 -8.99 10.90 4.02
C LEU A 151 -8.74 12.33 4.55
N LEU A 152 -9.46 13.31 4.00
CA LEU A 152 -9.32 14.72 4.39
C LEU A 152 -9.70 14.98 5.85
N ALA A 153 -10.62 14.21 6.42
CA ALA A 153 -11.06 14.35 7.81
C ALA A 153 -9.97 13.92 8.82
N HIS A 154 -8.91 13.25 8.34
CA HIS A 154 -7.84 12.75 9.18
C HIS A 154 -6.53 13.51 8.97
N LEU A 155 -6.43 14.48 8.07
CA LEU A 155 -5.18 15.18 7.80
C LEU A 155 -4.72 15.99 9.02
N VAL A 156 -3.45 15.83 9.39
CA VAL A 156 -2.78 16.64 10.44
C VAL A 156 -1.71 17.56 9.87
N ASP A 157 -1.19 17.20 8.70
CA ASP A 157 -0.22 18.03 7.98
C ASP A 157 -0.36 17.79 6.48
N THR A 158 -0.33 18.88 5.73
CA THR A 158 -0.11 18.91 4.29
C THR A 158 1.25 19.58 4.09
N PRO A 159 2.30 18.88 3.61
CA PRO A 159 3.60 19.48 3.43
C PRO A 159 3.51 20.55 2.35
N ALA A 160 4.15 21.67 2.66
CA ALA A 160 4.63 22.63 1.68
C ALA A 160 5.39 21.89 0.57
N VAL A 161 5.12 22.29 -0.67
CA VAL A 161 5.98 22.00 -1.83
C VAL A 161 7.42 22.33 -1.40
N PRO A 162 8.40 21.40 -1.47
CA PRO A 162 9.76 21.79 -1.21
C PRO A 162 10.15 22.83 -2.26
N GLU A 163 10.39 24.08 -1.83
CA GLU A 163 10.99 25.08 -2.70
C GLU A 163 12.27 24.48 -3.27
N ARG A 164 12.34 24.41 -4.61
CA ARG A 164 13.57 24.02 -5.29
C ARG A 164 14.60 25.09 -4.93
N SER A 165 15.61 24.73 -4.15
CA SER A 165 16.85 25.51 -4.15
C SER A 165 17.36 25.52 -5.60
N GLY A 166 17.48 26.71 -6.16
CA GLY A 166 17.85 26.96 -7.55
C GLY A 166 19.27 26.53 -7.91
#